data_AF-A0A7R7XMB7-F1
#
_entry.id   AF-A0A7R7XMB7-F1
#
_cell.length_a   1.000
_cell.length_b   1.000
_cell.length_c   1.000
_cell.angle_alpha   90.00
_cell.angle_beta   90.00
_cell.angle_gamma   90.00
#
_symmetry.space_group_name_H-M   'P 1'
#
loop_
_entity.id
_entity.type
_entity.pdbx_description
1 polymer ?
#
loop_
_entity_poly.entity_id
_entity_poly.type
_entity_poly.pdbx_seq_one_letter_code
_entity_poly.pdbx_strand_id
1 'polypeptide(L)'
;MVSFRRAGVALLLWSISAAAETFDYVVVGGGTAGAALAVRLAEASHSVALIEAGTHYELTWPLAAIPATDVLPVGSDPDPEVHVPADWGFVTTPQPGANGREVHFARGKCLGGS
;
A
#
# COMPACT_ATOMS: atom_id res chain seq x y z
N MET A 1 -4.65 18.08 -9.71
CA MET A 1 -5.61 17.80 -10.80
C MET A 1 -4.84 17.23 -11.99
N VAL A 2 -4.73 15.90 -12.05
CA VAL A 2 -4.35 15.19 -13.27
C VAL A 2 -5.40 14.08 -13.42
N SER A 3 -6.40 14.33 -14.25
CA SER A 3 -7.47 13.39 -14.57
C SER A 3 -7.06 12.67 -15.85
N PHE A 4 -6.51 11.46 -15.73
CA PHE A 4 -6.38 10.57 -16.89
C PHE A 4 -7.76 9.95 -17.19
N ARG A 5 -8.49 10.55 -18.14
CA ARG A 5 -9.64 9.90 -18.78
C ARG A 5 -9.15 9.05 -19.94
N ARG A 6 -8.67 7.84 -19.63
CA ARG A 6 -8.75 6.70 -20.55
C ARG A 6 -9.28 5.52 -19.74
N ALA A 7 -10.24 4.82 -20.33
CA ALA A 7 -11.09 3.82 -19.71
C ALA A 7 -10.35 2.91 -18.71
N GLY A 8 -10.88 2.80 -17.49
CA GLY A 8 -10.71 1.60 -16.66
C GLY A 8 -10.38 1.79 -15.18
N VAL A 9 -9.60 2.81 -14.77
CA VAL A 9 -9.16 2.91 -13.36
C VAL A 9 -9.09 4.36 -12.91
N ALA A 10 -9.84 4.71 -11.85
CA ALA A 10 -9.71 5.97 -11.14
C ALA A 10 -8.85 5.75 -9.88
N LEU A 11 -7.68 6.38 -9.83
CA LEU A 11 -6.84 6.44 -8.63
C LEU A 11 -7.30 7.62 -7.76
N LEU A 12 -7.97 7.36 -6.64
CA LEU A 12 -8.48 8.39 -5.73
C LEU A 12 -7.39 8.82 -4.74
N LEU A 13 -6.64 9.87 -5.10
CA LEU A 13 -5.75 10.57 -4.18
C LEU A 13 -6.52 11.70 -3.48
N TRP A 14 -6.84 11.51 -2.20
CA TRP A 14 -7.22 12.51 -1.16
C TRP A 14 -8.21 13.64 -1.52
N SER A 15 -9.03 13.47 -2.55
CA SER A 15 -10.12 14.40 -2.87
C SER A 15 -11.39 13.62 -3.16
N ILE A 16 -12.19 13.40 -2.11
CA ILE A 16 -13.57 12.99 -2.27
C ILE A 16 -14.31 14.24 -2.76
N SER A 17 -14.57 14.33 -4.06
CA SER A 17 -15.59 15.26 -4.54
C SER A 17 -16.91 14.92 -3.85
N ALA A 18 -17.63 15.92 -3.36
CA ALA A 18 -18.82 15.75 -2.49
C ALA A 18 -20.04 15.06 -3.16
N ALA A 19 -19.86 14.46 -4.35
CA ALA A 19 -20.84 13.57 -4.96
C ALA A 19 -20.44 12.12 -4.67
N ALA A 20 -21.36 11.34 -4.08
CA ALA A 20 -21.17 9.91 -3.93
C ALA A 20 -21.06 9.28 -5.32
N GLU A 21 -19.85 8.94 -5.74
CA GLU A 21 -19.62 8.13 -6.93
C GLU A 21 -19.92 6.66 -6.62
N THR A 22 -20.53 5.98 -7.58
CA THR A 22 -20.87 4.55 -7.47
C THR A 22 -19.95 3.75 -8.37
N PHE A 23 -19.54 2.59 -7.89
CA PHE A 23 -18.67 1.64 -8.60
C PHE A 23 -19.28 0.24 -8.46
N ASP A 24 -19.09 -0.60 -9.47
CA ASP A 24 -19.48 -2.02 -9.40
C ASP A 24 -18.66 -2.75 -8.33
N TYR A 25 -17.39 -2.34 -8.15
CA TYR A 25 -16.49 -2.88 -7.14
C TYR A 25 -15.69 -1.81 -6.42
N VAL A 26 -15.49 -1.99 -5.12
CA VAL A 26 -14.53 -1.24 -4.31
C VAL A 26 -13.48 -2.23 -3.80
N VAL A 27 -12.24 -2.05 -4.24
CA VAL A 27 -11.08 -2.82 -3.79
C VAL A 27 -10.35 -2.01 -2.73
N VAL A 28 -10.24 -2.57 -1.52
CA VAL A 28 -9.57 -1.94 -0.38
C VAL A 28 -8.19 -2.57 -0.22
N GLY A 29 -7.15 -1.76 -0.42
CA GLY A 29 -5.74 -2.15 -0.45
C GLY A 29 -5.24 -2.31 -1.89
N GLY A 30 -4.33 -1.44 -2.30
CA GLY A 30 -3.58 -1.47 -3.56
C GLY A 30 -2.28 -2.27 -3.50
N GLY A 31 -2.22 -3.29 -2.64
CA GLY A 31 -1.11 -4.24 -2.56
C GLY A 31 -1.11 -5.26 -3.72
N THR A 32 -0.22 -6.25 -3.65
CA THR A 32 0.02 -7.25 -4.71
C THR A 32 -1.28 -7.86 -5.27
N ALA A 33 -2.16 -8.34 -4.39
CA ALA A 33 -3.42 -8.95 -4.79
C ALA A 33 -4.47 -7.92 -5.25
N GLY A 34 -4.59 -6.80 -4.53
CA GLY A 34 -5.62 -5.80 -4.78
C GLY A 34 -5.42 -5.07 -6.10
N ALA A 35 -4.17 -4.70 -6.42
CA ALA A 35 -3.83 -4.10 -7.70
C ALA A 35 -4.14 -5.06 -8.88
N ALA A 36 -3.73 -6.33 -8.76
CA ALA A 36 -4.02 -7.35 -9.77
C ALA A 36 -5.53 -7.56 -9.96
N LEU A 37 -6.29 -7.67 -8.87
CA LEU A 37 -7.74 -7.83 -8.91
C LEU A 37 -8.45 -6.64 -9.56
N ALA A 38 -8.08 -5.41 -9.15
CA ALA A 38 -8.68 -4.19 -9.69
C ALA A 38 -8.49 -4.07 -11.20
N VAL A 39 -7.30 -4.41 -11.70
CA VAL A 39 -7.01 -4.44 -13.14
C VAL A 39 -7.89 -5.47 -13.86
N ARG A 40 -8.01 -6.70 -13.34
CA ARG A 40 -8.83 -7.74 -13.98
C ARG A 40 -10.31 -7.39 -14.02
N LEU A 41 -10.85 -6.78 -12.96
CA LEU A 41 -12.24 -6.31 -12.92
C LEU A 41 -12.47 -5.18 -13.93
N ALA A 42 -11.53 -4.24 -14.04
CA ALA A 42 -11.60 -3.16 -15.02
C ALA A 42 -11.53 -3.68 -16.47
N GLU A 43 -10.65 -4.67 -16.76
CA GLU A 43 -10.57 -5.35 -18.06
C GLU A 43 -11.88 -6.06 -18.43
N ALA A 44 -12.62 -6.55 -17.43
CA ALA A 44 -13.96 -7.13 -17.58
C ALA A 44 -15.09 -6.08 -17.73
N SER A 45 -14.74 -4.80 -17.97
CA SER A 45 -15.67 -3.68 -18.16
C SER A 45 -16.50 -3.30 -16.93
N HIS A 46 -16.03 -3.65 -15.72
CA HIS A 46 -16.60 -3.13 -14.48
C HIS A 46 -15.98 -1.79 -14.08
N SER A 47 -16.78 -0.93 -13.45
CA SER A 47 -16.29 0.26 -12.76
C SER A 47 -15.70 -0.11 -11.40
N VAL A 48 -14.44 0.28 -11.14
CA VAL A 48 -13.70 -0.13 -9.95
C VAL A 48 -13.08 1.09 -9.26
N ALA A 49 -13.33 1.22 -7.95
CA ALA A 49 -12.56 2.10 -7.08
C ALA A 49 -11.48 1.29 -6.36
N LEU A 50 -10.22 1.68 -6.53
CA LEU A 50 -9.11 1.14 -5.75
C LEU A 50 -8.72 2.16 -4.67
N ILE A 51 -8.78 1.74 -3.40
CA ILE A 51 -8.44 2.58 -2.26
C ILE A 51 -7.18 2.03 -1.62
N GLU A 52 -6.10 2.83 -1.61
CA GLU A 52 -4.84 2.50 -0.93
C GLU A 52 -4.58 3.53 0.17
N ALA A 53 -4.23 3.07 1.37
CA ALA A 53 -3.98 3.92 2.52
C ALA A 53 -2.61 4.61 2.45
N GLY A 54 -1.65 3.95 1.81
CA GLY A 54 -0.34 4.49 1.50
C GLY A 54 -0.33 5.45 0.32
N THR A 55 0.87 5.82 -0.07
CA THR A 55 1.13 6.68 -1.24
C THR A 55 1.95 5.91 -2.28
N HIS A 56 2.41 6.61 -3.30
CA HIS A 56 3.44 6.10 -4.21
C HIS A 56 4.78 6.01 -3.46
N TYR A 57 5.41 4.83 -3.46
CA TYR A 57 6.68 4.64 -2.75
C TYR A 57 7.77 5.59 -3.26
N GLU A 58 7.69 6.03 -4.52
CA GLU A 58 8.61 6.99 -5.12
C GLU A 58 8.62 8.35 -4.40
N LEU A 59 7.54 8.69 -3.68
CA LEU A 59 7.40 9.95 -2.95
C LEU A 59 7.91 9.86 -1.51
N THR A 60 7.86 8.69 -0.88
CA THR A 60 8.17 8.51 0.55
C THR A 60 9.39 7.65 0.82
N TRP A 61 9.71 6.74 -0.09
CA TRP A 61 10.84 5.82 -0.02
C TRP A 61 11.36 5.48 -1.42
N PRO A 62 11.97 6.44 -2.14
CA PRO A 62 12.41 6.26 -3.52
C PRO A 62 13.48 5.17 -3.69
N LEU A 63 14.16 4.79 -2.60
CA LEU A 63 15.10 3.68 -2.60
C LEU A 63 14.44 2.36 -3.00
N ALA A 64 13.14 2.16 -2.76
CA ALA A 64 12.42 0.95 -3.19
C ALA A 64 12.49 0.67 -4.70
N ALA A 65 12.82 1.66 -5.54
CA ALA A 65 13.09 1.43 -6.96
C ALA A 65 14.40 0.65 -7.23
N ILE A 66 15.28 0.53 -6.24
CA ILE A 66 16.56 -0.18 -6.27
C ILE A 66 16.39 -1.50 -5.51
N PRO A 67 16.34 -2.66 -6.19
CA PRO A 67 16.04 -3.95 -5.54
C PRO A 67 16.95 -4.30 -4.36
N ALA A 68 18.23 -3.89 -4.41
CA ALA A 68 19.19 -4.15 -3.34
C ALA A 68 18.84 -3.45 -2.00
N THR A 69 17.94 -2.47 -2.01
CA THR A 69 17.56 -1.70 -0.81
C THR A 69 16.36 -2.27 -0.06
N ASP A 70 15.73 -3.33 -0.57
CA ASP A 70 14.62 -4.04 0.09
C ASP A 70 14.98 -4.55 1.49
N VAL A 71 16.28 -4.78 1.75
CA VAL A 71 16.79 -5.20 3.05
C VAL A 71 16.75 -4.11 4.13
N LEU A 72 16.66 -2.83 3.73
CA LEU A 72 16.72 -1.70 4.66
C LEU A 72 15.47 -1.60 5.56
N PRO A 73 14.23 -1.73 5.03
CA PRO A 73 13.03 -1.64 5.86
C PRO A 73 12.64 -2.94 6.58
N VAL A 74 13.20 -4.10 6.26
CA VAL A 74 12.70 -5.41 6.75
C VAL A 74 13.38 -5.94 8.03
N GLY A 75 14.02 -5.06 8.80
CA GLY A 75 14.70 -5.41 10.05
C GLY A 75 13.76 -5.78 11.20
N SER A 76 14.27 -6.48 12.22
CA SER A 76 13.49 -6.88 13.41
C SER A 76 13.37 -5.81 14.50
N ASP A 77 14.06 -4.67 14.34
CA ASP A 77 14.14 -3.61 15.35
C ASP A 77 12.76 -2.96 15.53
N PRO A 78 12.15 -3.03 16.73
CA PRO A 78 10.82 -2.48 16.98
C PRO A 78 10.79 -0.95 17.07
N ASP A 79 11.95 -0.26 17.06
CA ASP A 79 11.99 1.20 17.14
C ASP A 79 11.30 1.83 15.92
N PRO A 80 10.20 2.59 16.10
CA PRO A 80 9.50 3.22 14.98
C PRO A 80 10.34 4.27 14.25
N GLU A 81 11.40 4.81 14.87
CA GLU A 81 12.27 5.80 14.23
C GLU A 81 13.12 5.20 13.10
N VAL A 82 13.34 3.89 13.11
CA VAL A 82 14.10 3.20 12.05
C VAL A 82 13.21 2.67 10.92
N HIS A 83 11.88 2.78 11.05
CA HIS A 83 10.94 2.33 10.02
C HIS A 83 10.74 3.38 8.94
N VAL A 84 10.56 2.92 7.69
CA VAL A 84 10.38 3.82 6.56
C VAL A 84 8.92 4.30 6.48
N PRO A 85 8.63 5.50 5.94
CA PRO A 85 7.24 5.99 5.86
C PRO A 85 6.32 5.17 4.94
N ALA A 86 6.91 4.30 4.10
CA ALA A 86 6.22 3.33 3.28
C ALA A 86 5.97 1.99 4.00
N ASP A 87 6.14 1.91 5.32
CA ASP A 87 5.79 0.76 6.17
C ASP A 87 4.54 1.07 7.02
N TRP A 88 3.80 0.03 7.37
CA TRP A 88 2.75 0.11 8.39
C TRP A 88 3.32 0.22 9.82
N GLY A 89 4.58 -0.17 10.03
CA GLY A 89 5.26 -0.08 11.32
C GLY A 89 4.67 -1.02 12.36
N PHE A 90 4.20 -2.19 11.92
CA PHE A 90 3.63 -3.16 12.85
C PHE A 90 4.71 -3.76 13.73
N VAL A 91 4.44 -3.82 15.02
CA VAL A 91 5.30 -4.47 16.01
C VAL A 91 4.47 -5.55 16.70
N THR A 92 5.07 -6.73 16.81
CA THR A 92 4.47 -7.85 17.53
C THR A 92 4.44 -7.57 19.03
N THR A 93 3.48 -8.18 19.75
CA THR A 93 3.57 -8.26 21.21
C THR A 93 4.82 -9.06 21.62
N PRO A 94 5.27 -9.02 22.89
CA PRO A 94 6.40 -9.82 23.35
C PRO A 94 6.24 -11.30 23.00
N GLN A 95 7.18 -11.85 22.23
CA GLN A 95 7.11 -13.23 21.74
C GLN A 95 7.93 -14.17 22.64
N PRO A 96 7.31 -15.20 23.26
CA PRO A 96 8.05 -16.18 24.08
C PRO A 96 9.16 -16.89 23.29
N GLY A 97 8.91 -17.20 22.01
CA GLY A 97 9.89 -17.81 21.10
C GLY A 97 11.03 -16.88 20.67
N ALA A 98 10.99 -15.60 21.05
CA ALA A 98 12.02 -14.61 20.76
C ALA A 98 12.63 -14.00 22.03
N ASN A 99 12.66 -14.75 23.14
CA ASN A 99 13.12 -14.30 24.46
C ASN A 99 12.37 -13.08 25.00
N GLY A 100 11.05 -13.00 24.72
CA GLY A 100 10.21 -11.89 25.16
C GLY A 100 10.44 -10.58 24.39
N ARG A 101 11.18 -10.62 23.27
CA ARG A 101 11.32 -9.46 22.40
C ARG A 101 10.02 -9.15 21.67
N GLU A 102 9.76 -7.86 21.51
CA GLU A 102 8.91 -7.33 20.45
C GLU A 102 9.73 -7.26 19.15
N VAL A 103 9.08 -7.55 18.03
CA VAL A 103 9.73 -7.66 16.73
C VAL A 103 8.92 -6.88 15.71
N HIS A 104 9.61 -6.02 14.95
CA HIS A 104 9.03 -5.34 13.80
C HIS A 104 8.62 -6.35 12.71
N PHE A 105 7.44 -6.12 12.14
CA PHE A 105 6.84 -6.95 11.10
C PHE A 105 6.52 -6.09 9.88
N ALA A 106 7.53 -5.91 9.04
CA ALA A 106 7.48 -5.04 7.86
C ALA A 106 6.28 -5.36 6.96
N ARG A 107 5.51 -4.33 6.64
CA ARG A 107 4.41 -4.41 5.66
C ARG A 107 4.35 -3.14 4.83
N GLY A 108 4.39 -3.30 3.51
CA GLY A 108 4.29 -2.18 2.58
C GLY A 108 2.98 -1.40 2.75
N LYS A 109 3.12 -0.10 3.00
CA LYS A 109 2.06 0.92 3.03
C LYS A 109 2.25 1.85 1.84
N CYS A 110 2.06 1.31 0.66
CA CYS A 110 2.17 2.01 -0.61
C CYS A 110 1.41 1.26 -1.70
N LEU A 111 1.19 1.91 -2.85
CA LEU A 111 0.76 1.19 -4.05
C LEU A 111 1.81 0.12 -4.42
N GLY A 112 1.35 -1.10 -4.63
CA GLY A 112 2.18 -2.29 -4.78
C GLY A 112 2.21 -3.14 -3.51
N GLY A 113 2.26 -2.52 -2.32
CA GLY A 113 2.22 -3.20 -1.02
C GLY A 113 3.31 -4.28 -0.87
N SER A 114 2.95 -5.40 -0.24
CA SER A 114 3.78 -6.61 -0.10
C SER A 114 3.06 -7.85 -0.62
#